data_AF-G4FNS3-F1
#
_entry.id   AF-G4FNS3-F1
#
_cell.length_a   1.000
_cell.length_b   1.000
_cell.length_c   1.000
_cell.angle_alpha   90.00
_cell.angle_beta   90.00
_cell.angle_gamma   90.00
#
_symmetry.space_group_name_H-M   'P 1'
#
loop_
_entity.id
_entity.type
_entity.pdbx_description
1 polymer ?
#
loop_
_entity_poly.entity_id
_entity_poly.type
_entity_poly.pdbx_seq_one_letter_code
_entity_poly.pdbx_strand_id
1 'polypeptide(L)'
;MLKAGAAQVAGKSGFTQSEFEEIKRLYVEEGRTFSQIAKVIGKGSENSVRNSLSKARVNRASTGERKLERFKSGQKYGNITLLTRLVKSKKLRYHVACDCGYEFDIDPYFLTLPDDHKNSISQCQRCRAGK
;
A
#
# COMPACT_ATOMS: atom_id res chain seq x y z
N MET A 1 21.10 27.94 -13.65
CA MET A 1 21.12 28.14 -12.18
C MET A 1 19.68 28.41 -11.75
N LEU A 2 19.01 27.46 -11.07
CA LEU A 2 18.60 27.55 -9.64
C LEU A 2 17.74 28.79 -9.36
N LYS A 3 16.49 28.78 -8.85
CA LYS A 3 15.60 27.79 -8.22
C LYS A 3 14.17 28.36 -8.35
N ALA A 4 13.19 27.53 -8.69
CA ALA A 4 11.79 27.93 -8.66
C ALA A 4 11.21 27.77 -7.24
N GLY A 5 10.66 28.87 -6.73
CA GLY A 5 9.53 29.01 -5.81
C GLY A 5 9.32 27.95 -4.72
N ALA A 6 9.74 28.29 -3.49
CA ALA A 6 9.28 27.62 -2.29
C ALA A 6 7.80 27.96 -2.00
N ALA A 7 6.88 27.06 -2.36
CA ALA A 7 5.52 27.07 -1.80
C ALA A 7 5.53 26.35 -0.45
N GLN A 8 5.86 27.10 0.61
CA GLN A 8 5.61 26.69 1.98
C GLN A 8 4.14 26.93 2.34
N VAL A 9 3.36 25.85 2.45
CA VAL A 9 2.23 25.82 3.41
C VAL A 9 2.33 24.51 4.19
N ALA A 10 3.09 24.58 5.27
CA ALA A 10 3.40 23.51 6.17
C ALA A 10 2.19 23.20 7.09
N GLY A 11 1.36 22.26 6.69
CA GLY A 11 0.44 21.57 7.59
C GLY A 11 1.14 20.51 8.45
N LYS A 12 2.18 20.88 9.22
CA LYS A 12 2.86 20.13 10.31
C LYS A 12 3.13 18.62 10.10
N SER A 13 3.24 18.11 8.87
CA SER A 13 3.43 16.67 8.59
C SER A 13 4.62 16.33 7.69
N GLY A 14 5.41 17.32 7.26
CA GLY A 14 6.57 17.10 6.39
C GLY A 14 6.24 16.75 4.94
N PHE A 15 4.95 16.69 4.59
CA PHE A 15 4.45 16.47 3.24
C PHE A 15 4.07 17.79 2.54
N THR A 16 4.29 17.86 1.24
CA THR A 16 3.73 18.91 0.38
C THR A 16 2.22 18.74 0.20
N GLN A 17 1.55 19.75 -0.36
CA GLN A 17 0.11 19.66 -0.63
C GLN A 17 -0.22 18.53 -1.63
N SER A 18 0.58 18.40 -2.70
CA SER A 18 0.42 17.31 -3.68
C SER A 18 0.66 15.93 -3.08
N GLU A 19 1.68 15.79 -2.22
CA GLU A 19 1.93 14.55 -1.47
C GLU A 19 0.75 14.22 -0.54
N PHE A 20 0.16 15.23 0.09
CA PHE A 20 -0.99 15.04 0.97
C PHE A 20 -2.27 14.65 0.22
N GLU A 21 -2.53 15.24 -0.95
CA GLU A 21 -3.66 14.84 -1.82
C GLU A 21 -3.51 13.39 -2.28
N GLU A 22 -2.29 12.99 -2.65
CA GLU A 22 -1.98 11.60 -2.99
C GLU A 22 -2.21 10.65 -1.80
N ILE A 23 -1.72 11.03 -0.60
CA ILE A 23 -1.97 10.29 0.64
C ILE A 23 -3.47 10.12 0.89
N LYS A 24 -4.26 11.17 0.67
CA LYS A 24 -5.72 11.15 0.85
C LYS A 24 -6.38 10.21 -0.17
N ARG A 25 -6.01 10.28 -1.45
CA ARG A 25 -6.53 9.37 -2.50
C ARG A 25 -6.24 7.92 -2.15
N LEU A 26 -4.97 7.60 -1.85
CA LEU A 26 -4.54 6.25 -1.48
C LEU A 26 -5.24 5.74 -0.21
N TYR A 27 -5.51 6.61 0.76
CA TYR A 27 -6.14 6.24 2.02
C TYR A 27 -7.65 6.05 1.94
N VAL A 28 -8.35 6.95 1.24
CA VAL A 28 -9.82 7.04 1.20
C VAL A 28 -10.39 6.23 0.04
N GLU A 29 -9.82 6.36 -1.16
CA GLU A 29 -10.35 5.74 -2.38
C GLU A 29 -9.84 4.31 -2.58
N GLU A 30 -8.55 4.09 -2.28
CA GLU A 30 -7.87 2.80 -2.47
C GLU A 30 -7.76 1.99 -1.17
N GLY A 31 -8.15 2.56 -0.03
CA GLY A 31 -8.17 1.86 1.26
C GLY A 31 -6.79 1.43 1.80
N ARG A 32 -5.70 1.96 1.24
CA ARG A 32 -4.32 1.55 1.54
C ARG A 32 -3.91 1.82 2.97
N THR A 33 -3.26 0.86 3.61
CA THR A 33 -2.73 1.02 4.98
C THR A 33 -1.68 2.13 5.03
N PHE A 34 -1.47 2.73 6.20
CA PHE A 34 -0.49 3.80 6.39
C PHE A 34 0.93 3.39 5.93
N SER A 35 1.32 2.13 6.14
CA SER A 35 2.63 1.61 5.72
C SER A 35 2.74 1.49 4.20
N GLN A 36 1.64 1.14 3.52
CA GLN A 36 1.60 1.04 2.07
C GLN A 36 1.67 2.44 1.46
N ILE A 37 0.94 3.41 2.02
CA ILE A 37 0.99 4.80 1.58
C ILE A 37 2.40 5.37 1.73
N ALA A 38 3.06 5.18 2.88
CA ALA A 38 4.44 5.63 3.08
C ALA A 38 5.41 5.08 2.02
N LYS A 39 5.20 3.83 1.57
CA LYS A 39 6.01 3.22 0.49
C LYS A 39 5.69 3.80 -0.88
N VAL A 40 4.43 4.10 -1.18
CA VAL A 40 4.02 4.73 -2.46
C VAL A 40 4.62 6.12 -2.58
N ILE A 41 4.47 6.91 -1.51
CA ILE A 41 4.97 8.29 -1.44
C ILE A 41 6.50 8.32 -1.40
N GLY A 42 7.14 7.23 -0.94
CA GLY A 42 8.59 7.12 -0.82
C GLY A 42 9.20 8.03 0.25
N LYS A 43 8.36 8.69 1.04
CA LYS A 43 8.73 9.70 2.04
C LYS A 43 7.81 9.60 3.25
N GLY A 44 8.37 9.94 4.41
CA GLY A 44 7.67 9.89 5.69
C GLY A 44 7.51 8.47 6.22
N SER A 45 7.32 8.38 7.54
CA SER A 45 7.04 7.09 8.19
C SER A 45 5.54 6.78 8.15
N GLU A 46 5.19 5.54 8.48
CA GLU A 46 3.79 5.16 8.73
C GLU A 46 3.10 6.13 9.72
N ASN A 47 3.83 6.53 10.77
CA ASN A 47 3.32 7.47 11.77
C ASN A 47 3.14 8.88 11.18
N SER A 48 4.02 9.30 10.27
CA SER A 48 3.89 10.59 9.58
C SER A 48 2.61 10.63 8.74
N VAL A 49 2.31 9.55 8.00
CA VAL A 49 1.09 9.41 7.19
C VAL A 49 -0.16 9.36 8.09
N ARG A 50 -0.12 8.59 9.19
CA ARG A 50 -1.23 8.56 10.16
C ARG A 50 -1.51 9.96 10.71
N ASN A 51 -0.45 10.67 11.10
CA ASN A 51 -0.55 12.01 11.68
C ASN A 51 -1.07 13.04 10.67
N SER A 52 -0.66 12.97 9.39
CA SER A 52 -1.17 13.89 8.37
C SER A 52 -2.68 13.71 8.16
N LEU A 53 -3.14 12.46 8.05
CA LEU A 53 -4.56 12.13 7.91
C LEU A 53 -5.37 12.52 9.16
N SER A 54 -4.86 12.22 10.35
CA SER A 54 -5.51 12.55 11.62
C SER A 54 -5.66 14.05 11.84
N LYS A 55 -4.58 14.83 11.58
CA LYS A 55 -4.62 16.30 11.68
C LYS A 55 -5.62 16.93 10.71
N ALA A 56 -5.75 16.36 9.52
CA ALA A 56 -6.71 16.79 8.51
C ALA A 56 -8.12 16.22 8.73
N ARG A 57 -8.34 15.46 9.82
CA ARG A 57 -9.62 14.79 10.14
C ARG A 57 -10.15 13.91 8.99
N VAL A 58 -9.24 13.33 8.22
CA VAL A 58 -9.59 12.41 7.13
C VAL A 58 -9.85 11.02 7.73
N ASN A 59 -11.11 10.61 7.73
CA ASN A 59 -11.55 9.29 8.18
C ASN A 59 -12.12 8.48 7.01
N ARG A 60 -11.89 7.16 7.02
CA ARG A 60 -12.49 6.22 6.06
C ARG A 60 -13.99 5.97 6.26
N ALA A 61 -14.57 6.54 7.31
CA ALA A 61 -15.96 6.31 7.67
C ALA A 61 -16.95 6.79 6.58
N SER A 62 -16.50 7.61 5.63
CA SER A 62 -17.30 8.08 4.49
C SER A 62 -17.20 7.20 3.23
N THR A 63 -16.28 6.24 3.14
CA THR A 63 -16.17 5.31 1.99
C THR A 63 -16.62 3.91 2.41
N GLY A 64 -17.92 3.67 2.27
CA GLY A 64 -18.64 2.53 2.84
C GLY A 64 -18.19 1.12 2.46
N GLU A 65 -17.33 0.90 1.46
CA GLU A 65 -17.17 -0.47 0.91
C GLU A 65 -15.74 -0.87 0.48
N ARG A 66 -14.74 0.01 0.59
CA ARG A 66 -13.36 -0.29 0.11
C ARG A 66 -12.32 -0.37 1.22
N LYS A 67 -12.70 -0.97 2.36
CA LYS A 67 -11.71 -1.31 3.37
C LYS A 67 -10.94 -2.50 2.83
N LEU A 68 -9.66 -2.33 2.47
CA LEU A 68 -8.78 -3.46 2.19
C LEU A 68 -8.95 -4.48 3.32
N GLU A 69 -9.39 -5.68 2.95
CA GLU A 69 -9.69 -6.70 3.94
C GLU A 69 -8.46 -6.95 4.81
N ARG A 70 -8.69 -7.10 6.11
CA ARG A 70 -7.63 -7.54 7.03
C ARG A 70 -7.18 -8.91 6.57
N PHE A 71 -5.87 -9.17 6.67
CA PHE A 71 -5.28 -10.47 6.33
C PHE A 71 -6.15 -11.62 6.85
N LYS A 72 -6.59 -12.46 5.93
CA LYS A 72 -7.28 -13.72 6.22
C LYS A 72 -6.50 -14.85 5.55
N SER A 73 -6.11 -15.86 6.33
CA SER A 73 -5.53 -17.08 5.76
C SER A 73 -6.52 -17.71 4.79
N GLY A 74 -6.05 -18.13 3.61
CA GLY A 74 -6.86 -18.66 2.51
C GLY A 74 -7.46 -17.60 1.58
N GLN A 75 -7.25 -16.31 1.82
CA GLN A 75 -7.69 -15.26 0.91
C GLN A 75 -6.88 -15.28 -0.40
N LYS A 76 -7.59 -15.16 -1.52
CA LYS A 76 -7.00 -15.18 -2.88
C LYS A 76 -6.89 -13.78 -3.49
N TYR A 77 -5.77 -13.53 -4.15
CA TYR A 77 -5.47 -12.36 -4.97
C TYR A 77 -5.00 -12.87 -6.35
N GLY A 78 -5.91 -12.91 -7.33
CA GLY A 78 -5.65 -13.57 -8.60
C GLY A 78 -5.34 -15.05 -8.39
N ASN A 79 -4.15 -15.49 -8.82
CA ASN A 79 -3.66 -16.87 -8.68
C ASN A 79 -2.84 -17.09 -7.40
N ILE A 80 -2.84 -16.12 -6.47
CA ILE A 80 -2.05 -16.15 -5.24
C ILE A 80 -2.98 -16.32 -4.05
N THR A 81 -2.69 -17.28 -3.19
CA THR A 81 -3.40 -17.58 -1.94
C THR A 81 -2.53 -17.18 -0.75
N LEU A 82 -3.09 -16.41 0.18
CA LEU A 82 -2.47 -16.07 1.46
C LEU A 82 -2.40 -17.28 2.37
N LEU A 83 -1.20 -17.67 2.80
CA LEU A 83 -1.01 -18.75 3.78
C LEU A 83 -0.86 -18.17 5.18
N THR A 84 0.21 -17.43 5.42
CA THR A 84 0.60 -16.99 6.77
C THR A 84 1.09 -15.55 6.76
N ARG A 85 0.73 -14.78 7.81
CA ARG A 85 1.32 -13.47 8.04
C ARG A 85 2.65 -13.63 8.79
N LEU A 86 3.74 -13.18 8.18
CA LEU A 86 5.06 -13.20 8.80
C LEU A 86 5.18 -12.00 9.75
N VAL A 87 5.12 -12.28 11.05
CA VAL A 87 5.17 -11.27 12.13
C VAL A 87 6.60 -11.01 12.62
N LYS A 88 7.55 -11.91 12.32
CA LYS A 88 8.95 -11.83 12.79
C LYS A 88 9.80 -10.77 12.08
N SER A 89 9.32 -10.18 10.98
CA SER A 89 10.06 -9.20 10.20
C SER A 89 9.68 -7.77 10.57
N LYS A 90 10.67 -6.85 10.60
CA LYS A 90 10.44 -5.39 10.74
C LYS A 90 9.53 -4.82 9.64
N LYS A 91 9.30 -5.56 8.56
CA LYS A 91 8.40 -5.24 7.45
C LYS A 91 7.27 -6.27 7.41
N LEU A 92 6.03 -5.82 7.23
CA LEU A 92 4.87 -6.69 7.02
C LEU A 92 5.08 -7.51 5.75
N ARG A 93 5.17 -8.83 5.90
CA ARG A 93 5.24 -9.78 4.78
C ARG A 93 4.21 -10.87 4.97
N TYR A 94 3.65 -11.33 3.85
CA TYR A 94 2.77 -12.48 3.81
C TYR A 94 3.48 -13.60 3.06
N HIS A 95 3.44 -14.79 3.65
CA HIS A 95 3.79 -16.03 2.98
C HIS A 95 2.59 -16.46 2.15
N VAL A 96 2.79 -16.63 0.85
CA VAL A 96 1.74 -16.90 -0.12
C VAL A 96 2.08 -18.11 -0.97
N ALA A 97 1.07 -18.81 -1.45
CA ALA A 97 1.18 -19.87 -2.45
C ALA A 97 0.53 -19.44 -3.77
N CYS A 98 1.18 -19.70 -4.89
CA CYS A 98 0.54 -19.58 -6.20
C CYS A 98 -0.20 -20.88 -6.55
N ASP A 99 -1.22 -20.81 -7.40
CA ASP A 99 -1.95 -21.99 -7.89
C ASP A 99 -1.06 -23.03 -8.60
N CYS A 100 0.14 -22.67 -9.06
CA CYS A 100 1.14 -23.61 -9.59
C CYS A 100 1.92 -24.40 -8.51
N GLY A 101 1.59 -24.19 -7.23
CA GLY A 101 2.27 -24.81 -6.09
C GLY A 101 3.54 -24.10 -5.63
N TYR A 102 3.90 -22.95 -6.22
CA TYR A 102 5.08 -22.18 -5.80
C TYR A 102 4.75 -21.25 -4.63
N GLU A 103 5.48 -21.40 -3.53
CA GLU A 103 5.36 -20.58 -2.32
C GLU A 103 6.44 -19.50 -2.26
N PHE A 104 6.08 -18.30 -1.82
CA PHE A 104 7.01 -17.19 -1.68
C PHE A 104 6.53 -16.13 -0.68
N ASP A 105 7.45 -15.28 -0.26
CA ASP A 105 7.14 -14.16 0.62
C ASP A 105 6.93 -12.88 -0.19
N ILE A 106 5.81 -12.21 0.06
CA ILE A 106 5.44 -10.97 -0.63
C ILE A 106 5.01 -9.89 0.35
N ASP A 107 5.25 -8.64 -0.03
CA ASP A 107 4.64 -7.51 0.65
C ASP A 107 3.17 -7.40 0.21
N PRO A 108 2.21 -7.38 1.14
CA PRO A 108 0.80 -7.21 0.78
C PRO A 108 0.52 -6.00 -0.08
N TYR A 109 1.38 -4.98 0.02
CA TYR A 109 1.38 -3.85 -0.88
C TYR A 109 1.21 -4.25 -2.34
N PHE A 110 2.00 -5.21 -2.84
CA PHE A 110 2.00 -5.60 -4.24
C PHE A 110 0.76 -6.38 -4.67
N LEU A 111 0.07 -7.04 -3.73
CA LEU A 111 -1.18 -7.77 -3.98
C LEU A 111 -2.40 -6.84 -4.07
N THR A 112 -2.31 -5.67 -3.44
CA THR A 112 -3.41 -4.70 -3.37
C THR A 112 -3.28 -3.56 -4.38
N LEU A 113 -2.32 -3.65 -5.30
CA LEU A 113 -2.16 -2.67 -6.37
C LEU A 113 -3.22 -2.91 -7.46
N PRO A 114 -3.67 -1.84 -8.15
CA PRO A 114 -4.47 -1.99 -9.36
C PRO A 114 -3.73 -2.86 -10.40
N ASP A 115 -4.48 -3.61 -11.22
CA ASP A 115 -3.90 -4.51 -12.22
C ASP A 115 -2.97 -3.80 -13.22
N ASP A 116 -3.23 -2.52 -13.52
CA ASP A 116 -2.40 -1.70 -14.41
C ASP A 116 -1.09 -1.19 -13.78
N HIS A 117 -0.85 -1.46 -12.49
CA HIS A 117 0.37 -1.01 -11.84
C HIS A 117 1.54 -1.93 -12.18
N LYS A 118 2.67 -1.39 -12.65
CA LYS A 118 3.88 -2.15 -13.05
C LYS A 118 4.40 -3.15 -12.00
N ASN A 119 4.13 -2.85 -10.73
CA ASN A 119 4.52 -3.65 -9.57
C ASN A 119 3.38 -4.50 -8.99
N SER A 120 2.20 -4.53 -9.60
CA SER A 120 1.12 -5.41 -9.19
C SER A 120 1.54 -6.87 -9.41
N ILE A 121 1.27 -7.71 -8.42
CA ILE A 121 1.59 -9.14 -8.47
C ILE A 121 0.30 -9.92 -8.23
N SER A 122 -0.22 -10.52 -9.30
CA SER A 122 -1.39 -11.40 -9.29
C SER A 122 -1.05 -12.88 -9.49
N GLN A 123 0.21 -13.19 -9.81
CA GLN A 123 0.72 -14.55 -10.02
C GLN A 123 2.22 -14.64 -9.72
N CYS A 124 2.75 -15.84 -9.49
CA CYS A 124 4.18 -16.02 -9.25
C CYS A 124 5.03 -15.73 -10.51
N GLN A 125 6.33 -15.53 -10.31
CA GLN A 125 7.28 -15.30 -11.41
C GLN A 125 7.33 -16.46 -12.41
N ARG A 126 7.10 -17.71 -11.97
CA ARG A 126 7.08 -18.89 -12.85
C ARG A 126 5.90 -18.84 -13.82
N CYS A 127 4.70 -18.53 -13.32
CA CYS A 127 3.51 -18.35 -14.16
C CYS A 127 3.62 -17.11 -15.07
N ARG A 128 4.35 -16.08 -14.62
CA ARG A 128 4.56 -14.86 -15.40
C ARG A 128 5.56 -15.03 -16.53
N ALA A 129 6.61 -15.82 -16.34
CA ALA A 129 7.64 -16.08 -17.35
C ALA A 129 7.26 -17.18 -18.37
N GLY A 130 6.23 -17.99 -18.06
CA GLY A 130 5.73 -19.05 -18.94
C GLY A 130 4.64 -18.63 -19.93
N LYS A 131 4.34 -17.33 -20.04
CA LYS A 131 3.51 -16.73 -21.10
C LYS A 131 4.39 -15.91 -22.01
#